data_AF-A0A0G4EWW9-F1
#
_entry.id   AF-A0A0G4EWW9-F1
#
_cell.length_a   1.000
_cell.length_b   1.000
_cell.length_c   1.000
_cell.angle_alpha   90.00
_cell.angle_beta   90.00
_cell.angle_gamma   90.00
#
_symmetry.space_group_name_H-M   'P 1'
#
loop_
_entity.id
_entity.type
_entity.pdbx_description
1 polymer ?
#
loop_
_entity_poly.entity_id
_entity_poly.type
_entity_poly.pdbx_seq_one_letter_code
_entity_poly.pdbx_strand_id
1 'polypeptide(L)'
;MASVWSFIAWICAPIAATLCILLLSGVVMLERLGHALCAAHISIGLARIRVVTFITLVTLVLFAYESVDLQKMRSTQAAASPYQVQMEDRWKMNLWRHQRNWWISLFNITLWIVCWRVSQLIAYYRKRIEQLKMSIKSQ
;
A
#
# COMPACT_ATOMS: atom_id res chain seq x y z
N MET A 1 -19.36 4.02 -13.18
CA MET A 1 -17.92 4.12 -13.52
C MET A 1 -17.13 3.65 -12.31
N ALA A 2 -16.33 2.59 -12.43
CA ALA A 2 -15.50 2.13 -11.32
C ALA A 2 -14.45 3.20 -11.01
N SER A 3 -14.54 3.79 -9.82
CA SER A 3 -13.55 4.78 -9.38
C SER A 3 -12.23 4.07 -9.07
N VAL A 4 -11.09 4.75 -9.23
CA VAL A 4 -9.76 4.25 -8.83
C VAL A 4 -9.78 3.77 -7.38
N TRP A 5 -10.54 4.45 -6.51
CA TRP A 5 -10.74 4.10 -5.11
C TRP A 5 -11.48 2.77 -4.91
N SER A 6 -12.45 2.46 -5.77
CA SER A 6 -13.14 1.16 -5.75
C SER A 6 -12.18 0.03 -6.11
N PHE A 7 -11.30 0.23 -7.10
CA PHE A 7 -10.26 -0.74 -7.45
C PHE A 7 -9.28 -0.96 -6.29
N ILE A 8 -8.83 0.12 -5.64
CA ILE A 8 -7.92 0.02 -4.51
C ILE A 8 -8.55 -0.71 -3.33
N ALA A 9 -9.80 -0.37 -2.99
CA ALA A 9 -10.49 -0.96 -1.85
C ALA A 9 -10.81 -2.45 -2.03
N TRP A 10 -11.23 -2.86 -3.24
CA TRP A 10 -11.74 -4.22 -3.48
C TRP A 10 -10.72 -5.19 -4.05
N ILE A 11 -9.64 -4.69 -4.65
CA ILE A 11 -8.64 -5.54 -5.28
C ILE A 11 -7.28 -5.33 -4.60
N CYS A 12 -6.79 -4.09 -4.56
CA CYS A 12 -5.42 -3.82 -4.10
C CYS A 12 -5.25 -4.12 -2.59
N ALA A 13 -6.16 -3.63 -1.74
CA ALA A 13 -6.07 -3.81 -0.30
C ALA A 13 -6.27 -5.27 0.15
N PRO A 14 -7.24 -6.05 -0.37
CA PRO A 14 -7.36 -7.47 -0.03
C PRO A 14 -6.15 -8.30 -0.50
N ILE A 15 -5.59 -8.00 -1.67
CA ILE A 15 -4.35 -8.65 -2.14
C ILE A 15 -3.19 -8.32 -1.20
N ALA A 16 -3.03 -7.06 -0.78
CA ALA A 16 -1.99 -6.69 0.16
C ALA A 16 -2.18 -7.38 1.53
N ALA A 17 -3.42 -7.44 2.03
CA ALA A 17 -3.76 -8.09 3.29
C ALA A 17 -3.47 -9.61 3.24
N THR A 18 -3.91 -10.28 2.18
CA THR A 18 -3.62 -11.71 1.98
C THR A 18 -2.12 -11.97 1.88
N LEU A 19 -1.37 -11.20 1.08
CA LEU A 19 0.09 -11.32 1.01
C LEU A 19 0.75 -11.14 2.37
N CYS A 20 0.30 -10.17 3.17
CA CYS A 20 0.85 -9.94 4.49
C CYS A 20 0.53 -11.12 5.43
N ILE A 21 -0.68 -11.71 5.37
CA ILE A 21 -1.01 -12.94 6.11
C ILE A 21 -0.12 -14.10 5.66
N LEU A 22 0.10 -14.29 4.36
CA LEU A 22 0.99 -15.35 3.86
C LEU A 22 2.41 -15.18 4.38
N LEU A 23 2.94 -13.95 4.37
CA LEU A 23 4.28 -13.63 4.85
C LEU A 23 4.42 -13.75 6.38
N LEU A 24 3.35 -13.54 7.14
CA LEU A 24 3.30 -13.63 8.60
C LEU A 24 2.88 -15.01 9.12
N SER A 25 2.50 -15.93 8.24
CA SER A 25 1.95 -17.24 8.62
C SER A 25 2.95 -18.16 9.32
N GLY A 26 4.26 -17.92 9.21
CA GLY A 26 5.32 -18.78 9.75
C GLY A 26 5.49 -20.12 9.01
N VAL A 27 4.71 -20.35 7.94
CA VAL A 27 4.78 -21.58 7.14
C VAL A 27 5.69 -21.34 5.94
N VAL A 28 6.80 -22.08 5.88
CA VAL A 28 7.86 -21.92 4.86
C VAL A 28 7.33 -21.93 3.42
N MET A 29 6.31 -22.75 3.11
CA MET A 29 5.71 -22.78 1.77
C MET A 29 4.91 -21.52 1.45
N LEU A 30 4.08 -21.04 2.38
CA LEU A 30 3.27 -19.84 2.22
C LEU A 30 4.15 -18.60 2.14
N GLU A 31 5.19 -18.53 2.96
CA GLU A 31 6.19 -17.46 2.91
C GLU A 31 6.94 -17.43 1.56
N ARG A 32 7.25 -18.59 0.98
CA ARG A 32 7.89 -18.67 -0.34
C ARG A 32 6.99 -18.12 -1.44
N LEU A 33 5.69 -18.45 -1.41
CA LEU A 33 4.70 -17.94 -2.35
C LEU A 33 4.52 -16.43 -2.19
N GLY A 34 4.34 -15.95 -0.95
CA GLY A 34 4.24 -14.53 -0.65
C GLY A 34 5.49 -13.76 -1.10
N HIS A 35 6.67 -14.30 -0.82
CA HIS A 35 7.93 -13.70 -1.26
C HIS A 35 8.07 -13.71 -2.79
N ALA A 36 7.69 -14.78 -3.48
CA ALA A 36 7.76 -14.86 -4.94
C ALA A 36 6.87 -13.80 -5.60
N LEU A 37 5.66 -13.59 -5.08
CA LEU A 37 4.75 -12.54 -5.54
C LEU A 37 5.29 -11.14 -5.24
N CYS A 38 5.87 -10.94 -4.05
CA CYS A 38 6.48 -9.66 -3.68
C CYS A 38 7.77 -9.34 -4.45
N ALA A 39 8.52 -10.37 -4.84
CA ALA A 39 9.73 -10.28 -5.64
C ALA A 39 9.46 -10.28 -7.14
N ALA A 40 8.20 -10.31 -7.58
CA ALA A 40 7.86 -10.17 -8.98
C ALA A 40 8.38 -8.82 -9.51
N HIS A 41 9.00 -8.87 -10.68
CA HIS A 41 9.59 -7.71 -11.34
C HIS A 41 8.80 -7.37 -12.60
N ILE A 42 8.56 -6.08 -12.82
CA ILE A 42 8.08 -5.55 -14.10
C ILE A 42 9.29 -4.90 -14.76
N SER A 43 9.63 -5.36 -15.97
CA SER A 43 10.63 -4.72 -16.81
C SER A 43 9.96 -3.67 -17.68
N ILE A 44 10.24 -2.39 -17.44
CA ILE A 44 9.82 -1.29 -18.30
C ILE A 44 11.09 -0.76 -18.96
N GLY A 45 11.36 -1.22 -20.19
CA GLY A 45 12.61 -0.91 -20.89
C GLY A 45 13.85 -1.39 -20.13
N LEU A 46 14.72 -0.45 -19.75
CA LEU A 46 15.98 -0.70 -19.02
C LEU A 46 15.80 -0.83 -17.49
N ALA A 47 14.67 -0.37 -16.94
CA ALA A 47 14.44 -0.37 -15.50
C ALA A 47 13.69 -1.64 -15.05
N ARG A 48 14.26 -2.36 -14.08
CA ARG A 48 13.61 -3.50 -13.40
C ARG A 48 13.09 -3.05 -12.05
N ILE A 49 11.79 -2.76 -11.96
CA ILE A 49 11.15 -2.32 -10.71
C ILE A 49 10.36 -3.49 -10.12
N ARG A 50 10.42 -3.66 -8.80
CA ARG A 50 9.58 -4.66 -8.11
C ARG A 50 8.13 -4.18 -8.10
N VAL A 51 7.19 -5.10 -8.38
CA VAL A 51 5.74 -4.82 -8.39
C VAL A 51 5.31 -4.13 -7.10
N VAL A 52 5.77 -4.64 -5.95
CA VAL A 52 5.48 -4.07 -4.63
C VAL A 52 5.92 -2.62 -4.54
N THR A 53 7.15 -2.29 -4.96
CA THR A 53 7.66 -0.92 -4.92
C THR A 53 6.85 0.01 -5.82
N PHE A 54 6.46 -0.47 -7.00
CA PHE A 54 5.62 0.30 -7.91
C PHE A 54 4.23 0.59 -7.31
N ILE A 55 3.55 -0.42 -6.77
CA ILE A 55 2.23 -0.25 -6.16
C ILE A 55 2.31 0.67 -4.94
N THR A 56 3.33 0.50 -4.07
CA THR A 56 3.55 1.40 -2.92
C THR A 56 3.71 2.85 -3.37
N LEU A 57 4.50 3.11 -4.41
CA LEU A 57 4.69 4.48 -4.92
C LEU A 57 3.40 5.08 -5.48
N VAL A 58 2.65 4.32 -6.28
CA VAL A 58 1.36 4.78 -6.82
C VAL A 58 0.40 5.13 -5.70
N THR A 59 0.30 4.26 -4.69
CA THR A 59 -0.61 4.48 -3.55
C THR A 59 -0.17 5.66 -2.70
N LEU A 60 1.14 5.88 -2.53
CA LEU A 60 1.71 7.04 -1.84
C LEU A 60 1.36 8.35 -2.54
N VAL A 61 1.46 8.41 -3.87
CA VAL A 61 1.06 9.59 -4.65
C VAL A 61 -0.43 9.89 -4.48
N LEU A 62 -1.28 8.86 -4.51
CA LEU A 62 -2.73 9.02 -4.31
C LEU A 62 -3.07 9.51 -2.90
N PHE A 63 -2.37 9.02 -1.87
CA PHE A 63 -2.53 9.51 -0.50
C PHE A 63 -2.07 10.97 -0.36
N ALA A 64 -0.97 11.35 -0.99
CA ALA A 64 -0.50 12.74 -0.99
C ALA A 64 -1.51 13.66 -1.67
N TYR A 65 -2.07 13.24 -2.80
CA TYR A 65 -3.13 13.96 -3.52
C TYR A 65 -4.36 14.19 -2.63
N GLU A 66 -4.89 13.13 -2.00
CA GLU A 66 -6.04 13.25 -1.08
C GLU A 66 -5.71 14.12 0.15
N SER A 67 -4.49 14.03 0.68
CA SER A 67 -4.05 14.85 1.82
C SER A 67 -4.07 16.34 1.49
N VAL A 68 -3.63 16.71 0.28
CA VAL A 68 -3.66 18.10 -0.20
C VAL A 68 -5.10 18.57 -0.42
N ASP A 69 -5.95 17.77 -1.04
CA ASP A 69 -7.35 18.16 -1.28
C ASP A 69 -8.15 18.27 0.02
N LEU A 70 -7.93 17.38 1.00
CA LEU A 70 -8.51 17.50 2.34
C LEU A 70 -8.05 18.78 3.07
N GLN A 71 -6.77 19.15 2.92
CA GLN A 71 -6.25 20.37 3.52
C GLN A 71 -6.87 21.62 2.88
N LYS A 72 -7.00 21.64 1.54
CA LYS A 72 -7.70 22.72 0.82
C LYS A 72 -9.13 22.83 1.31
N MET A 73 -9.87 21.72 1.41
CA MET A 73 -11.25 21.73 1.87
C MET A 73 -11.39 22.32 3.28
N ARG A 74 -10.53 21.90 4.22
CA ARG A 74 -10.52 22.47 5.58
C ARG A 74 -10.26 23.97 5.59
N SER A 75 -9.33 24.45 4.76
CA SER A 75 -9.03 25.88 4.66
C SER A 75 -10.19 26.69 4.06
N THR A 76 -10.89 26.15 3.06
CA THR A 76 -12.09 26.78 2.47
C THR A 76 -13.24 26.86 3.47
N GLN A 77 -13.44 25.82 4.28
CA GLN A 77 -14.45 25.82 5.34
C GLN A 77 -14.16 26.88 6.42
N ALA A 78 -12.88 27.05 6.80
CA ALA A 78 -12.49 28.07 7.77
C ALA A 78 -12.73 29.51 7.27
N ALA A 79 -12.80 29.71 5.95
CA ALA A 79 -13.05 31.01 5.32
C ALA A 79 -14.53 31.24 4.93
N ALA A 80 -15.41 30.25 5.09
CA ALA A 80 -16.79 30.31 4.62
C ALA A 80 -17.76 30.94 5.64
N SER A 81 -18.69 31.77 5.16
CA SER A 81 -19.72 32.45 5.95
C SER A 81 -20.89 31.51 6.32
N PRO A 82 -21.50 31.64 7.52
CA PRO A 82 -22.50 30.69 8.06
C PRO A 82 -23.85 30.60 7.31
N TYR A 83 -24.09 31.38 6.24
CA TYR A 83 -25.41 31.47 5.59
C TYR A 83 -25.67 30.48 4.43
N GLN A 84 -24.80 29.48 4.19
CA GLN A 84 -24.94 28.54 3.05
C GLN A 84 -25.43 27.14 3.44
N VAL A 85 -26.61 27.05 4.06
CA VAL A 85 -27.21 25.77 4.54
C VAL A 85 -27.40 24.73 3.42
N GLN A 86 -27.69 25.15 2.19
CA GLN A 86 -27.96 24.22 1.07
C GLN A 86 -26.70 23.66 0.39
N MET A 87 -25.57 24.38 0.49
CA MET A 87 -24.26 23.89 0.01
C MET A 87 -23.57 22.99 1.06
N GLU A 88 -24.02 23.07 2.32
CA GLU A 88 -23.43 22.37 3.45
C GLU A 88 -23.56 20.84 3.32
N ASP A 89 -24.70 20.33 2.85
CA ASP A 89 -24.91 18.88 2.70
C ASP A 89 -24.04 18.27 1.59
N ARG A 90 -23.99 18.92 0.42
CA ARG A 90 -23.12 18.48 -0.69
C ARG A 90 -21.64 18.53 -0.30
N TRP A 91 -21.26 19.57 0.45
CA TRP A 91 -19.93 19.72 0.99
C TRP A 91 -19.58 18.60 1.98
N LYS A 92 -20.44 18.35 2.98
CA LYS A 92 -20.27 17.26 3.96
C LYS A 92 -20.16 15.90 3.28
N MET A 93 -20.99 15.64 2.27
CA MET A 93 -20.92 14.41 1.47
C MET A 93 -19.57 14.26 0.75
N ASN A 94 -19.06 15.33 0.14
CA ASN A 94 -17.75 15.30 -0.51
C ASN A 94 -16.61 15.13 0.49
N LEU A 95 -16.65 15.86 1.61
CA LEU A 95 -15.67 15.73 2.69
C LEU A 95 -15.59 14.29 3.20
N TRP A 96 -16.73 13.64 3.45
CA TRP A 96 -16.77 12.25 3.88
C TRP A 96 -16.16 11.29 2.84
N ARG A 97 -16.42 11.52 1.54
CA ARG A 97 -15.82 10.72 0.46
C ARG A 97 -14.29 10.84 0.46
N HIS A 98 -13.77 12.06 0.54
CA HIS A 98 -12.31 12.31 0.59
C HIS A 98 -11.69 11.72 1.85
N GLN A 99 -12.31 11.88 3.03
CA GLN A 99 -11.84 11.26 4.27
C GLN A 99 -11.77 9.74 4.15
N ARG A 100 -12.82 9.10 3.63
CA ARG A 100 -12.83 7.64 3.42
C ARG A 100 -11.73 7.21 2.44
N ASN A 101 -11.57 7.89 1.30
CA ASN A 101 -10.52 7.59 0.34
C ASN A 101 -9.13 7.75 0.95
N TRP A 102 -8.93 8.78 1.76
CA TRP A 102 -7.71 9.02 2.51
C TRP A 102 -7.38 7.84 3.45
N TRP A 103 -8.35 7.38 4.25
CA TRP A 103 -8.16 6.21 5.11
C TRP A 103 -7.84 4.93 4.33
N ILE A 104 -8.53 4.69 3.21
CA ILE A 104 -8.27 3.53 2.34
C ILE A 104 -6.84 3.59 1.78
N SER A 105 -6.41 4.76 1.32
CA SER A 105 -5.06 4.94 0.77
C SER A 105 -3.97 4.75 1.82
N LEU A 106 -4.18 5.29 3.02
CA LEU A 106 -3.26 5.12 4.16
C LEU A 106 -3.12 3.64 4.52
N PHE A 107 -4.24 2.95 4.72
CA PHE A 107 -4.25 1.53 5.06
C PHE A 107 -3.54 0.69 4.00
N ASN A 108 -3.80 0.96 2.72
CA ASN A 108 -3.18 0.25 1.62
C ASN A 108 -1.66 0.49 1.57
N ILE A 109 -1.19 1.74 1.73
CA ILE A 109 0.25 2.05 1.80
C ILE A 109 0.90 1.29 2.96
N THR A 110 0.28 1.31 4.14
CA THR A 110 0.82 0.60 5.31
C THR A 110 0.97 -0.89 5.03
N LEU A 111 -0.04 -1.54 4.45
CA LEU A 111 0.04 -2.97 4.09
C LEU A 111 1.18 -3.23 3.10
N TRP A 112 1.28 -2.46 2.02
CA TRP A 112 2.33 -2.67 1.02
C TRP A 112 3.74 -2.41 1.59
N ILE A 113 3.91 -1.43 2.47
CA ILE A 113 5.19 -1.19 3.17
C ILE A 113 5.55 -2.37 4.07
N VAL A 114 4.60 -2.90 4.85
CA VAL A 114 4.83 -4.06 5.72
C VAL A 114 5.23 -5.27 4.88
N CYS A 115 4.44 -5.60 3.86
CA CYS A 115 4.72 -6.71 2.95
C CYS A 115 6.11 -6.54 2.28
N TRP A 116 6.49 -5.31 1.88
CA TRP A 116 7.82 -5.02 1.35
C TRP A 116 8.94 -5.31 2.36
N ARG A 117 8.80 -4.80 3.60
CA ARG A 117 9.81 -4.96 4.65
C ARG A 117 9.97 -6.41 5.06
N VAL A 118 8.87 -7.12 5.27
CA VAL A 118 8.88 -8.55 5.66
C VAL A 118 9.50 -9.40 4.56
N SER A 119 9.15 -9.15 3.28
CA SER A 119 9.76 -9.85 2.15
C SER A 119 11.29 -9.69 2.11
N GLN A 120 11.81 -8.47 2.32
CA GLN A 120 13.26 -8.24 2.36
C GLN A 120 13.93 -8.93 3.56
N LEU A 121 13.26 -8.94 4.71
CA LEU A 121 13.75 -9.58 5.92
C LEU A 121 13.89 -11.09 5.73
N ILE A 122 12.87 -11.74 5.16
CA ILE A 122 12.89 -13.17 4.81
C ILE A 122 14.01 -13.47 3.81
N ALA A 123 14.19 -12.63 2.79
CA ALA A 123 15.27 -12.79 1.82
C ALA A 123 16.65 -12.73 2.48
N TYR A 124 16.84 -11.80 3.42
CA TYR A 124 18.08 -11.64 4.14
C TYR A 124 18.40 -12.85 5.02
N TYR A 125 17.46 -13.29 5.86
CA TYR A 125 17.68 -14.44 6.74
C TYR A 125 17.91 -15.74 5.98
N ARG A 126 17.21 -15.95 4.85
CA ARG A 126 17.43 -17.14 4.02
C ARG A 126 18.85 -17.20 3.47
N LYS A 127 19.35 -16.09 2.90
CA LYS A 127 20.73 -15.99 2.42
C LYS A 127 21.73 -16.26 3.54
N ARG A 128 21.48 -15.73 4.74
CA ARG A 128 22.34 -15.95 5.91
C ARG A 128 22.40 -17.42 6.34
N ILE A 129 21.25 -18.10 6.35
CA ILE A 129 21.18 -19.53 6.69
C ILE A 129 21.92 -20.39 5.66
N GLU A 130 21.79 -20.08 4.37
CA GLU A 130 22.50 -20.80 3.31
C GLU A 130 24.02 -20.66 3.42
N GLN A 131 24.52 -19.45 3.73
CA GLN A 131 25.95 -19.21 3.98
C GLN A 131 26.48 -20.04 5.15
N LEU A 132 25.73 -20.09 6.25
CA LEU A 132 26.12 -20.88 7.44
C LEU A 132 26.17 -22.38 7.13
N LYS A 133 25.20 -22.91 6.37
CA LYS A 133 25.21 -24.32 5.95
C LYS A 133 26.42 -24.67 5.08
N MET A 134 26.85 -23.77 4.19
CA MET A 134 28.04 -23.99 3.38
C MET A 134 29.31 -23.99 4.23
N SER A 135 29.43 -23.09 5.20
CA SER A 135 30.58 -23.03 6.11
C SER A 135 30.72 -24.27 7.00
N ILE A 136 29.61 -24.88 7.42
CA ILE A 136 29.64 -26.11 8.22
C ILE A 136 30.05 -27.31 7.37
N LYS A 137 29.65 -27.37 6.09
CA LYS A 137 29.96 -28.50 5.19
C LYS A 137 31.43 -28.52 4.73
N SER A 138 32.13 -27.39 4.80
CA SER A 138 33.55 -27.29 4.43
C SER A 138 34.53 -27.67 5.55
N GLN A 139 34.02 -27.92 6.76
CA GLN A 139 34.80 -28.32 7.94
C GLN A 139 34.61 -29.82 8.20
#